data_AF-A0A8S0UL34-F1
#
_entry.id   AF-A0A8S0UL34-F1
#
_cell.length_a   1.000
_cell.length_b   1.000
_cell.length_c   1.000
_cell.angle_alpha   90.00
_cell.angle_beta   90.00
_cell.angle_gamma   90.00
#
_symmetry.space_group_name_H-M   'P 1'
#
loop_
_entity.id
_entity.type
_entity.pdbx_description
1 polymer ?
#
loop_
_entity_poly.entity_id
_entity_poly.type
_entity_poly.pdbx_seq_one_letter_code
_entity_poly.pdbx_strand_id
1 'polypeptide(L)'
;MDASLNLEVPTRPEASLPLDLRQFLMTFLYLPSLCESTINNCLAPFKDLLARLNDTVSSNVPPVSCIISDGAMSFTLEAAEELSIPEVLFWTTSACGFLAYTQYAELIEKGYVPLKDASDLTNGYLATIIADEIPGMEGIRLKDIPSIIRTTSLDEYMVKFVMQETERARRVSAIILNTFEDLEQDCIKTLSSILPPVYAIGPLHFLQKDVEDKSLEILGSNLWKEDQHCVEWLDSK
;
A
#
# COMPACT_ATOMS: atom_id res chain seq x y z
N MET A 1 -37.09 20.43 -0.60
CA MET A 1 -35.67 20.83 -0.53
C MET A 1 -35.32 20.89 0.94
N ASP A 2 -34.17 20.30 1.26
CA ASP A 2 -33.58 20.11 2.58
C ASP A 2 -34.04 18.86 3.36
N ALA A 3 -33.14 17.87 3.34
CA ALA A 3 -33.14 16.66 4.15
C ALA A 3 -31.66 16.41 4.49
N SER A 4 -31.20 17.10 5.53
CA SER A 4 -29.90 16.92 6.12
C SER A 4 -29.86 15.56 6.82
N LEU A 5 -29.07 14.62 6.30
CA LEU A 5 -28.75 13.36 6.95
C LEU A 5 -27.81 13.66 8.12
N ASN A 6 -28.34 13.54 9.34
CA ASN A 6 -27.56 13.53 10.57
C ASN A 6 -26.63 12.29 10.54
N LEU A 7 -25.34 12.54 10.29
CA LEU A 7 -24.27 11.62 10.65
C LEU A 7 -24.17 11.61 12.18
N GLU A 8 -24.85 10.65 12.82
CA GLU A 8 -24.57 10.31 14.20
C GLU A 8 -23.15 9.74 14.28
N VAL A 9 -22.26 10.49 14.95
CA VAL A 9 -20.94 10.02 15.36
C VAL A 9 -21.14 8.86 16.35
N PRO A 10 -20.60 7.65 16.12
CA PRO A 10 -20.74 6.55 17.05
C PRO A 10 -20.15 6.91 18.42
N THR A 11 -20.96 6.77 19.47
CA THR A 11 -20.54 6.94 20.86
C THR A 11 -19.65 5.77 21.28
N ARG A 12 -18.36 6.08 21.57
CA ARG A 12 -17.23 5.15 21.78
C ARG A 12 -17.48 3.98 22.74
N PRO A 13 -17.45 2.71 22.25
CA PRO A 13 -17.06 1.54 23.02
C PRO A 13 -15.52 1.31 23.00
N GLU A 14 -14.79 2.09 22.20
CA GLU A 14 -13.36 1.91 21.91
C GLU A 14 -12.44 2.24 23.09
N ALA A 15 -12.95 2.86 24.15
CA ALA A 15 -12.17 3.30 25.31
C ALA A 15 -11.71 2.18 26.25
N SER A 16 -12.04 0.92 25.97
CA SER A 16 -11.67 -0.26 26.77
C SER A 16 -10.68 -1.21 26.05
N LEU A 17 -10.42 -1.02 24.76
CA LEU A 17 -9.50 -1.88 24.02
C LEU A 17 -8.03 -1.55 24.37
N PRO A 18 -7.10 -2.50 24.28
CA PRO A 18 -5.69 -2.19 24.45
C PRO A 18 -5.21 -1.26 23.30
N LEU A 19 -4.17 -0.46 23.56
CA LEU A 19 -3.79 0.68 22.73
C LEU A 19 -3.42 0.26 21.29
N ASP A 20 -2.81 -0.92 21.14
CA ASP A 20 -2.48 -1.60 19.89
C ASP A 20 -3.72 -1.95 19.05
N LEU A 21 -4.78 -2.47 19.68
CA LEU A 21 -6.01 -2.88 19.01
C LEU A 21 -6.84 -1.65 18.62
N ARG A 22 -6.81 -0.59 19.42
CA ARG A 22 -7.38 0.71 19.02
C ARG A 22 -6.63 1.30 17.83
N GLN A 23 -5.30 1.22 17.84
CA GLN A 23 -4.48 1.76 16.76
C GLN A 23 -4.73 1.00 15.46
N PHE A 24 -4.78 -0.34 15.52
CA PHE A 24 -5.14 -1.19 14.39
C PHE A 24 -6.51 -0.82 13.81
N LEU A 25 -7.53 -0.71 14.66
CA LEU A 25 -8.88 -0.30 14.25
C LEU A 25 -8.91 1.14 13.69
N MET A 26 -8.16 2.07 14.27
CA MET A 26 -8.04 3.46 13.80
C MET A 26 -7.35 3.52 12.42
N THR A 27 -6.31 2.73 12.18
CA THR A 27 -5.65 2.66 10.86
C THR A 27 -6.61 2.21 9.77
N PHE A 28 -7.46 1.22 10.02
CA PHE A 28 -8.48 0.79 9.04
C PHE A 28 -9.59 1.83 8.82
N LEU A 29 -9.96 2.58 9.86
CA LEU A 29 -11.00 3.61 9.75
C LEU A 29 -10.54 4.86 8.99
N TYR A 30 -9.27 5.26 9.13
CA TYR A 30 -8.74 6.46 8.48
C TYR A 30 -8.08 6.22 7.12
N LEU A 31 -7.74 4.96 6.79
CA LEU A 31 -7.09 4.63 5.53
C LEU A 31 -7.83 5.19 4.30
N PRO A 32 -9.16 5.03 4.15
CA PRO A 32 -9.87 5.59 2.99
C PRO A 32 -9.74 7.11 2.88
N SER A 33 -9.94 7.84 3.99
CA SER A 33 -9.81 9.30 4.00
C SER A 33 -8.37 9.76 3.75
N LEU A 34 -7.37 9.00 4.19
CA LEU A 34 -5.97 9.29 3.89
C LEU A 34 -5.68 9.11 2.40
N CYS A 35 -6.05 7.97 1.82
CA CYS A 35 -5.92 7.70 0.38
C CYS A 35 -6.61 8.80 -0.45
N GLU A 36 -7.85 9.14 -0.11
CA GLU A 36 -8.61 10.20 -0.78
C GLU A 36 -7.92 11.57 -0.66
N SER A 37 -7.46 11.91 0.53
CA SER A 37 -6.75 13.17 0.76
C SER A 37 -5.46 13.26 -0.06
N THR A 38 -4.68 12.18 -0.13
CA THR A 38 -3.40 12.18 -0.86
C THR A 38 -3.59 12.41 -2.35
N ILE A 39 -4.55 11.71 -2.98
CA ILE A 39 -4.88 11.90 -4.40
C ILE A 39 -5.33 13.34 -4.67
N ASN A 40 -6.20 13.88 -3.83
CA ASN A 40 -6.84 15.17 -4.12
C ASN A 40 -5.97 16.38 -3.77
N ASN A 41 -5.06 16.26 -2.80
CA ASN A 41 -4.38 17.41 -2.22
C ASN A 41 -2.85 17.40 -2.36
N CYS A 42 -2.21 16.26 -2.64
CA CYS A 42 -0.74 16.20 -2.60
C CYS A 42 -0.05 16.54 -3.92
N LEU A 43 -0.73 16.44 -5.08
CA LEU A 43 -0.11 16.70 -6.39
C LEU A 43 0.45 18.13 -6.49
N ALA A 44 -0.35 19.16 -6.20
CA ALA A 44 0.09 20.55 -6.34
C ALA A 44 1.27 20.91 -5.41
N PRO A 45 1.21 20.64 -4.08
CA PRO A 45 2.37 20.83 -3.20
C PRO A 45 3.61 20.05 -3.61
N PHE A 46 3.43 18.83 -4.16
CA PHE A 46 4.54 18.02 -4.64
C PHE A 46 5.20 18.65 -5.87
N LYS A 47 4.43 19.16 -6.83
CA LYS A 47 4.97 19.91 -7.98
C LYS A 47 5.71 21.18 -7.55
N ASP A 48 5.19 21.92 -6.57
CA ASP A 48 5.86 23.09 -6.01
C ASP A 48 7.20 22.72 -5.35
N LEU A 49 7.26 21.57 -4.67
CA LEU A 49 8.51 21.03 -4.14
C LEU A 49 9.51 20.70 -5.26
N LEU A 50 9.09 19.98 -6.30
CA LEU A 50 9.94 19.64 -7.44
C LEU A 50 10.47 20.90 -8.13
N ALA A 51 9.63 21.91 -8.32
CA ALA A 51 10.04 23.19 -8.91
C ALA A 51 11.13 23.89 -8.07
N ARG A 52 10.98 23.91 -6.74
CA ARG A 52 11.99 24.48 -5.83
C ARG A 52 13.29 23.69 -5.83
N LEU A 53 13.23 22.36 -5.85
CA LEU A 53 14.43 21.52 -5.89
C LEU A 53 15.20 21.70 -7.21
N ASN A 54 14.46 21.80 -8.32
CA ASN A 54 15.03 21.99 -9.66
C ASN A 54 15.54 23.40 -9.94
N ASP A 55 15.18 24.40 -9.12
CA ASP A 55 15.77 25.72 -9.15
C ASP A 55 17.18 25.70 -8.54
N THR A 56 18.14 25.20 -9.31
CA THR A 56 19.56 25.04 -8.91
C THR A 56 20.23 26.33 -8.42
N VAL A 57 19.68 27.50 -8.75
CA VAL A 57 20.19 28.79 -8.29
C VAL A 57 19.82 29.05 -6.83
N SER A 58 18.66 28.57 -6.38
CA SER A 58 18.17 28.76 -5.01
C SER A 58 18.38 27.53 -4.12
N SER A 59 18.40 26.32 -4.68
CA SER A 59 18.38 25.07 -3.92
C SER A 59 19.76 24.54 -3.50
N ASN A 60 20.84 24.98 -4.16
CA ASN A 60 22.21 24.44 -4.00
C ASN A 60 22.32 22.91 -4.16
N VAL A 61 21.31 22.25 -4.75
CA VAL A 61 21.30 20.81 -5.01
C VAL A 61 21.10 20.54 -6.51
N PRO A 62 21.54 19.37 -7.01
CA PRO A 62 21.25 18.97 -8.39
C PRO A 62 19.74 18.84 -8.65
N PRO A 63 19.29 19.04 -9.90
CA PRO A 63 17.90 18.76 -10.27
C PRO A 63 17.50 17.33 -9.95
N VAL A 64 16.22 17.14 -9.65
CA VAL A 64 15.60 15.83 -9.43
C VAL A 64 15.72 15.03 -10.72
N SER A 65 16.36 13.86 -10.61
CA SER A 65 16.61 12.95 -11.74
C SER A 65 15.82 11.65 -11.65
N CYS A 66 15.19 11.37 -10.51
CA CYS A 66 14.34 10.20 -10.27
C CYS A 66 13.41 10.48 -9.08
N ILE A 67 12.20 9.94 -9.12
CA ILE A 67 11.24 9.94 -8.02
C ILE A 67 11.09 8.51 -7.52
N ILE A 68 11.23 8.30 -6.21
CA ILE A 68 10.86 7.05 -5.55
C ILE A 68 9.68 7.35 -4.64
N SER A 69 8.54 6.71 -4.88
CA SER A 69 7.28 6.98 -4.16
C SER A 69 6.68 5.68 -3.63
N ASP A 70 5.88 5.77 -2.58
CA ASP A 70 5.10 4.62 -2.09
C ASP A 70 4.04 4.23 -3.13
N GLY A 71 3.77 2.93 -3.29
CA GLY A 71 2.78 2.41 -4.24
C GLY A 71 1.35 2.92 -4.05
N ALA A 72 0.98 3.41 -2.86
CA ALA A 72 -0.30 4.07 -2.58
C ALA A 72 -0.27 5.60 -2.78
N MET A 73 0.88 6.17 -3.14
CA MET A 73 1.08 7.61 -3.35
C MET A 73 1.32 7.95 -4.84
N SER A 74 0.65 7.23 -5.75
CA SER A 74 0.86 7.38 -7.20
C SER A 74 0.42 8.73 -7.79
N PHE A 75 -0.08 9.69 -6.98
CA PHE A 75 -0.24 11.08 -7.42
C PHE A 75 1.11 11.67 -7.89
N THR A 76 2.22 11.13 -7.40
CA THR A 76 3.58 11.50 -7.78
C THR A 76 3.91 11.16 -9.25
N LEU A 77 3.28 10.12 -9.82
CA LEU A 77 3.42 9.71 -11.22
C LEU A 77 3.02 10.79 -12.21
N GLU A 78 1.92 11.50 -11.94
CA GLU A 78 1.47 12.58 -12.83
C GLU A 78 2.51 13.69 -12.94
N ALA A 79 3.15 14.04 -11.81
CA ALA A 79 4.23 15.02 -11.80
C ALA A 79 5.51 14.50 -12.47
N ALA A 80 5.82 13.22 -12.29
CA ALA A 80 6.97 12.56 -12.92
C ALA A 80 6.85 12.58 -14.45
N GLU A 81 5.69 12.20 -14.98
CA GLU A 81 5.41 12.19 -16.42
C GLU A 81 5.48 13.60 -17.03
N GLU A 82 4.87 14.60 -16.38
CA GLU A 82 4.88 15.99 -16.85
C GLU A 82 6.31 16.56 -16.97
N LEU A 83 7.18 16.18 -16.04
CA LEU A 83 8.57 16.65 -16.00
C LEU A 83 9.53 15.71 -16.72
N SER A 84 9.04 14.61 -17.30
CA SER A 84 9.86 13.55 -17.91
C SER A 84 10.94 13.01 -16.96
N ILE A 85 10.60 12.87 -15.67
CA ILE A 85 11.45 12.29 -14.64
C ILE A 85 11.05 10.82 -14.46
N PRO A 86 11.98 9.85 -14.45
CA PRO A 86 11.64 8.46 -14.16
C PRO A 86 11.11 8.31 -12.74
N GLU A 87 10.06 7.51 -12.59
CA GLU A 87 9.51 7.14 -11.29
C GLU A 87 9.71 5.65 -11.01
N VAL A 88 10.05 5.33 -9.78
CA VAL A 88 10.13 3.98 -9.25
C VAL A 88 9.16 3.85 -8.07
N LEU A 89 8.23 2.91 -8.12
CA LEU A 89 7.36 2.65 -6.97
C LEU A 89 8.05 1.73 -5.98
N PHE A 90 8.00 2.10 -4.72
CA PHE A 90 8.25 1.20 -3.60
C PHE A 90 6.92 0.65 -3.11
N TRP A 91 6.68 -0.64 -3.38
CA TRP A 91 5.47 -1.31 -2.91
C TRP A 91 5.74 -1.92 -1.54
N THR A 92 5.08 -1.38 -0.51
CA THR A 92 5.36 -1.71 0.89
C THR A 92 4.74 -3.03 1.34
N THR A 93 3.79 -3.58 0.58
CA THR A 93 3.24 -4.93 0.86
C THR A 93 4.16 -6.03 0.32
N SER A 94 3.92 -7.27 0.75
CA SER A 94 4.59 -8.45 0.18
C SER A 94 4.28 -8.62 -1.31
N ALA A 95 5.08 -9.43 -2.02
CA ALA A 95 4.85 -9.73 -3.43
C ALA A 95 3.51 -10.45 -3.63
N CYS A 96 3.16 -11.41 -2.76
CA CYS A 96 1.87 -12.10 -2.84
C CYS A 96 0.69 -11.17 -2.60
N GLY A 97 0.83 -10.19 -1.70
CA GLY A 97 -0.18 -9.16 -1.44
C GLY A 97 -0.38 -8.24 -2.64
N PHE A 98 0.72 -7.82 -3.26
CA PHE A 98 0.67 -7.00 -4.47
C PHE A 98 0.02 -7.77 -5.63
N LEU A 99 0.45 -9.02 -5.83
CA LEU A 99 -0.14 -9.89 -6.86
C LEU A 99 -1.64 -10.07 -6.63
N ALA A 100 -2.10 -10.28 -5.40
CA ALA A 100 -3.52 -10.35 -5.07
C ALA A 100 -4.29 -9.07 -5.45
N TYR A 101 -3.71 -7.87 -5.27
CA TYR A 101 -4.34 -6.63 -5.71
C TYR A 101 -4.48 -6.54 -7.23
N THR A 102 -3.48 -7.02 -7.99
CA THR A 102 -3.57 -7.03 -9.47
C THR A 102 -4.71 -7.91 -10.01
N GLN A 103 -5.25 -8.83 -9.19
CA GLN A 103 -6.35 -9.71 -9.58
C GLN A 103 -7.73 -9.09 -9.38
N TYR A 104 -7.86 -7.87 -8.84
CA TYR A 104 -9.17 -7.29 -8.53
C TYR A 104 -10.09 -7.18 -9.74
N ALA A 105 -9.56 -6.71 -10.88
CA ALA A 105 -10.33 -6.60 -12.12
C ALA A 105 -10.83 -7.98 -12.59
N GLU A 106 -9.96 -8.99 -12.55
CA GLU A 106 -10.28 -10.37 -12.94
C GLU A 106 -11.34 -11.00 -12.03
N LEU A 107 -11.27 -10.74 -10.72
CA LEU A 107 -12.26 -11.22 -9.75
C LEU A 107 -13.65 -10.61 -10.00
N ILE A 108 -13.70 -9.34 -10.43
CA ILE A 108 -14.93 -8.67 -10.83
C ILE A 108 -15.46 -9.28 -12.14
N GLU A 109 -14.60 -9.44 -13.14
CA GLU A 109 -14.98 -9.99 -14.45
C GLU A 109 -15.53 -11.42 -14.34
N LYS A 110 -14.89 -12.26 -13.52
CA LYS A 110 -15.35 -13.63 -13.23
C LYS A 110 -16.59 -13.70 -12.34
N GLY A 111 -17.07 -12.57 -11.82
CA GLY A 111 -18.29 -12.49 -11.01
C GLY A 111 -18.13 -13.01 -9.58
N TYR A 112 -16.91 -13.08 -9.05
CA TYR A 112 -16.72 -13.41 -7.63
C TYR A 112 -17.12 -12.27 -6.71
N VAL A 113 -16.99 -11.04 -7.21
CA VAL A 113 -17.35 -9.79 -6.53
C VAL A 113 -18.13 -8.86 -7.48
N PRO A 114 -19.03 -8.01 -6.97
CA PRO A 114 -19.35 -7.81 -5.56
C PRO A 114 -20.07 -9.01 -4.94
N LEU A 115 -19.96 -9.15 -3.62
CA LEU A 115 -20.73 -10.11 -2.85
C LEU A 115 -22.22 -9.81 -2.99
N LYS A 116 -23.05 -10.85 -2.91
CA LYS A 116 -24.50 -10.69 -3.05
C LYS A 116 -25.08 -9.90 -1.88
N ASP A 117 -24.70 -10.30 -0.67
CA ASP A 117 -25.09 -9.66 0.59
C ASP A 117 -24.19 -10.15 1.74
N ALA A 118 -24.43 -9.67 2.96
CA ALA A 118 -23.64 -10.01 4.14
C ALA A 118 -23.63 -11.52 4.47
N SER A 119 -24.57 -12.32 3.96
CA SER A 119 -24.56 -13.77 4.18
C SER A 119 -23.33 -14.44 3.57
N ASP A 120 -22.78 -13.90 2.48
CA ASP A 120 -21.57 -14.43 1.82
C ASP A 120 -20.33 -14.39 2.73
N LEU A 121 -20.33 -13.53 3.74
CA LEU A 121 -19.26 -13.45 4.74
C LEU A 121 -19.25 -14.65 5.71
N THR A 122 -20.37 -15.37 5.82
CA THR A 122 -20.55 -16.43 6.85
C THR A 122 -21.03 -17.77 6.29
N ASN A 123 -21.60 -17.79 5.09
CA ASN A 123 -22.19 -19.00 4.47
C ASN A 123 -21.15 -19.94 3.82
N GLY A 124 -19.86 -19.61 3.91
CA GLY A 124 -18.76 -20.37 3.32
C GLY A 124 -18.37 -19.94 1.90
N TYR A 125 -19.07 -18.99 1.27
CA TYR A 125 -18.76 -18.49 -0.08
C TYR A 125 -17.31 -17.99 -0.20
N LEU A 126 -16.78 -17.30 0.83
CA LEU A 126 -15.40 -16.84 0.81
C LEU A 126 -14.35 -17.98 0.81
N ALA A 127 -14.75 -19.24 1.02
CA ALA A 127 -13.85 -20.39 0.90
C ALA A 127 -13.66 -20.86 -0.56
N THR A 128 -14.33 -20.22 -1.53
CA THR A 128 -14.17 -20.49 -2.96
C THR A 128 -12.73 -20.23 -3.40
N ILE A 129 -12.12 -21.20 -4.09
CA ILE A 129 -10.79 -21.07 -4.71
C ILE A 129 -10.92 -20.20 -5.96
N ILE A 130 -10.05 -19.21 -6.11
CA ILE A 130 -10.18 -18.15 -7.12
C ILE A 130 -8.93 -17.92 -7.98
N ALA A 131 -7.80 -18.54 -7.63
CA ALA A 131 -6.50 -18.26 -8.25
C ALA A 131 -5.64 -19.51 -8.48
N ASP A 132 -6.27 -20.67 -8.69
CA ASP A 132 -5.56 -21.96 -8.83
C ASP A 132 -4.64 -22.03 -10.05
N GLU A 133 -4.89 -21.19 -11.06
CA GLU A 133 -4.14 -21.12 -12.31
C GLU A 133 -3.04 -20.03 -12.28
N ILE A 134 -2.92 -19.28 -11.18
CA ILE A 134 -1.97 -18.16 -11.07
C ILE A 134 -0.75 -18.64 -10.28
N PRO A 135 0.45 -18.68 -10.90
CA PRO A 135 1.66 -19.12 -10.20
C PRO A 135 1.95 -18.27 -8.97
N GLY A 136 2.12 -18.93 -7.82
CA GLY A 136 2.31 -18.29 -6.51
C GLY A 136 1.01 -17.96 -5.76
N MET A 137 -0.15 -18.31 -6.31
CA MET A 137 -1.47 -18.14 -5.68
C MET A 137 -2.31 -19.44 -5.71
N GLU A 138 -1.67 -20.60 -5.85
CA GLU A 138 -2.34 -21.89 -5.91
C GLU A 138 -3.15 -22.15 -4.64
N GLY A 139 -4.39 -22.63 -4.79
CA GLY A 139 -5.29 -22.89 -3.66
C GLY A 139 -5.75 -21.65 -2.87
N ILE A 140 -5.41 -20.43 -3.30
CA ILE A 140 -5.88 -19.19 -2.65
C ILE A 140 -7.40 -19.06 -2.79
N ARG A 141 -8.04 -18.78 -1.66
CA ARG A 141 -9.49 -18.59 -1.57
C ARG A 141 -9.83 -17.11 -1.52
N LEU A 142 -11.08 -16.77 -1.80
CA LEU A 142 -11.56 -15.38 -1.73
C LEU A 142 -11.34 -14.73 -0.34
N LYS A 143 -11.38 -15.50 0.75
CA LYS A 143 -11.03 -15.02 2.10
C LYS A 143 -9.54 -14.81 2.37
N ASP A 144 -8.66 -15.22 1.45
CA ASP A 144 -7.22 -15.03 1.60
C ASP A 144 -6.75 -13.76 0.84
N ILE A 145 -7.56 -13.24 -0.09
CA ILE A 145 -7.33 -11.94 -0.77
C ILE A 145 -7.58 -10.78 0.20
N PRO A 146 -6.84 -9.64 0.10
CA PRO A 146 -7.08 -8.48 0.95
C PRO A 146 -8.55 -8.08 1.01
N SER A 147 -9.05 -7.82 2.23
CA SER A 147 -10.48 -7.71 2.52
C SER A 147 -11.18 -6.54 1.83
N ILE A 148 -10.43 -5.58 1.27
CA ILE A 148 -10.94 -4.43 0.52
C ILE A 148 -11.87 -4.89 -0.62
N ILE A 149 -11.61 -6.02 -1.27
CA ILE A 149 -12.44 -6.52 -2.38
C ILE A 149 -13.77 -7.16 -1.93
N ARG A 150 -13.94 -7.43 -0.63
CA ARG A 150 -15.11 -8.14 -0.06
C ARG A 150 -16.28 -7.19 0.15
N THR A 151 -16.67 -6.48 -0.90
CA THR A 151 -17.73 -5.47 -0.90
C THR A 151 -19.01 -5.99 -1.56
N THR A 152 -20.15 -5.44 -1.18
CA THR A 152 -21.43 -5.60 -1.91
C THR A 152 -21.65 -4.52 -2.99
N SER A 153 -20.71 -3.58 -3.15
CA SER A 153 -20.79 -2.48 -4.11
C SER A 153 -19.41 -2.12 -4.68
N LEU A 154 -19.26 -2.22 -6.00
CA LEU A 154 -18.05 -1.77 -6.69
C LEU A 154 -17.86 -0.25 -6.66
N ASP A 155 -18.84 0.50 -6.14
CA ASP A 155 -18.71 1.94 -5.95
C ASP A 155 -17.88 2.33 -4.73
N GLU A 156 -17.49 1.37 -3.89
CA GLU A 156 -16.62 1.62 -2.75
C GLU A 156 -15.27 2.20 -3.17
N TYR A 157 -14.93 3.32 -2.54
CA TYR A 157 -13.73 4.11 -2.85
C TYR A 157 -12.45 3.26 -2.84
N MET A 158 -12.25 2.43 -1.82
CA MET A 158 -11.01 1.66 -1.67
C MET A 158 -10.82 0.59 -2.75
N VAL A 159 -11.90 0.02 -3.30
CA VAL A 159 -11.80 -0.92 -4.43
C VAL A 159 -11.29 -0.18 -5.67
N LYS A 160 -11.90 0.96 -5.98
CA LYS A 160 -11.50 1.82 -7.11
C LYS A 160 -10.06 2.33 -6.94
N PHE A 161 -9.70 2.75 -5.72
CA PHE A 161 -8.36 3.19 -5.38
C PHE A 161 -7.33 2.10 -5.67
N VAL A 162 -7.50 0.91 -5.10
CA VAL A 162 -6.54 -0.19 -5.31
C VAL A 162 -6.39 -0.54 -6.79
N MET A 163 -7.50 -0.65 -7.53
CA MET A 163 -7.46 -0.90 -8.97
C MET A 163 -6.68 0.19 -9.71
N GLN A 164 -6.91 1.47 -9.37
CA GLN A 164 -6.18 2.59 -9.94
C GLN A 164 -4.68 2.50 -9.65
N GLU A 165 -4.28 2.24 -8.39
CA GLU A 165 -2.86 2.16 -8.03
C GLU A 165 -2.16 0.98 -8.74
N THR A 166 -2.82 -0.17 -8.87
CA THR A 166 -2.26 -1.31 -9.62
C THR A 166 -2.10 -1.03 -11.11
N GLU A 167 -3.02 -0.25 -11.71
CA GLU A 167 -2.89 0.16 -13.12
C GLU A 167 -1.80 1.22 -13.30
N ARG A 168 -1.66 2.14 -12.34
CA ARG A 168 -0.58 3.14 -12.35
C ARG A 168 0.80 2.50 -12.19
N ALA A 169 0.92 1.43 -11.42
CA ALA A 169 2.16 0.65 -11.31
C ALA A 169 2.63 0.06 -12.65
N ARG A 170 1.77 -0.04 -13.68
CA ARG A 170 2.17 -0.48 -15.02
C ARG A 170 2.95 0.58 -15.81
N ARG A 171 2.89 1.86 -15.39
CA ARG A 171 3.44 3.01 -16.13
C ARG A 171 4.76 3.53 -15.57
N VAL A 172 5.17 3.07 -14.39
CA VAL A 172 6.41 3.50 -13.76
C VAL A 172 7.63 2.85 -14.42
N SER A 173 8.83 3.38 -14.15
CA SER A 173 10.08 2.87 -14.73
C SER A 173 10.52 1.56 -14.08
N ALA A 174 10.20 1.35 -12.80
CA ALA A 174 10.48 0.13 -12.06
C ALA A 174 9.62 0.03 -10.79
N ILE A 175 9.58 -1.16 -10.20
CA ILE A 175 8.94 -1.44 -8.92
C ILE A 175 9.95 -2.09 -7.99
N ILE A 176 9.98 -1.65 -6.75
CA ILE A 176 10.80 -2.20 -5.67
C ILE A 176 9.89 -2.86 -4.65
N LEU A 177 10.24 -4.09 -4.25
CA LEU A 177 9.54 -4.86 -3.21
C LEU A 177 10.48 -5.11 -2.03
N ASN A 178 9.96 -4.95 -0.80
CA ASN A 178 10.67 -5.31 0.43
C ASN A 178 10.51 -6.82 0.73
N THR A 179 11.02 -7.64 -0.17
CA THR A 179 11.05 -9.11 -0.07
C THR A 179 12.29 -9.65 -0.78
N PHE A 180 12.49 -10.96 -0.78
CA PHE A 180 13.60 -11.62 -1.48
C PHE A 180 13.12 -12.85 -2.25
N GLU A 181 13.87 -13.22 -3.29
CA GLU A 181 13.49 -14.27 -4.25
C GLU A 181 13.16 -15.60 -3.55
N ASP A 182 14.02 -16.08 -2.64
CA ASP A 182 13.82 -17.38 -1.98
C ASP A 182 12.52 -17.46 -1.15
N LEU A 183 11.91 -16.32 -0.78
CA LEU A 183 10.65 -16.29 -0.04
C LEU A 183 9.41 -16.30 -0.94
N GLU A 184 9.44 -15.53 -2.04
CA GLU A 184 8.24 -15.25 -2.86
C GLU A 184 8.48 -15.40 -4.37
N GLN A 185 9.44 -16.26 -4.76
CA GLN A 185 9.91 -16.45 -6.14
C GLN A 185 8.79 -16.50 -7.19
N ASP A 186 7.76 -17.33 -6.99
CA ASP A 186 6.69 -17.48 -7.99
C ASP A 186 5.85 -16.21 -8.11
N CYS A 187 5.54 -15.54 -6.99
CA CYS A 187 4.85 -14.25 -7.01
C CYS A 187 5.68 -13.18 -7.72
N ILE A 188 6.98 -13.11 -7.45
CA ILE A 188 7.90 -12.13 -8.05
C ILE A 188 8.00 -12.35 -9.56
N LYS A 189 8.13 -13.61 -10.01
CA LYS A 189 8.16 -13.96 -11.44
C LYS A 189 6.84 -13.61 -12.13
N THR A 190 5.71 -13.93 -11.51
CA THR A 190 4.39 -13.59 -12.04
C THR A 190 4.26 -12.08 -12.18
N LEU A 191 4.57 -11.30 -11.15
CA LEU A 191 4.56 -9.83 -11.20
C LEU A 191 5.48 -9.29 -12.30
N SER A 192 6.71 -9.81 -12.41
CA SER A 192 7.68 -9.41 -13.43
C SER A 192 7.21 -9.68 -14.87
N SER A 193 6.28 -10.61 -15.05
CA SER A 193 5.69 -10.92 -16.37
C SER A 193 4.60 -9.94 -16.81
N ILE A 194 3.99 -9.21 -15.87
CA ILE A 194 2.86 -8.30 -16.13
C ILE A 194 3.16 -6.83 -15.83
N LEU A 195 4.28 -6.51 -15.17
CA LEU A 195 4.66 -5.17 -14.74
C LEU A 195 6.02 -4.75 -15.32
N PRO A 196 6.38 -3.46 -15.23
CA PRO A 196 7.76 -2.98 -15.40
C PRO A 196 8.75 -3.74 -14.50
N PRO A 197 10.08 -3.58 -14.69
CA PRO A 197 11.08 -4.31 -13.91
C PRO A 197 10.82 -4.29 -12.40
N VAL A 198 10.69 -5.48 -11.81
CA VAL A 198 10.41 -5.69 -10.39
C VAL A 198 11.70 -6.11 -9.68
N TYR A 199 12.06 -5.40 -8.61
CA TYR A 199 13.28 -5.63 -7.83
C TYR A 199 12.92 -6.01 -6.39
N ALA A 200 13.21 -7.25 -6.02
CA ALA A 200 13.14 -7.72 -4.64
C ALA A 200 14.45 -7.35 -3.91
N ILE A 201 14.42 -6.30 -3.08
CA ILE A 201 15.61 -5.76 -2.38
C ILE A 201 15.57 -5.98 -0.87
N GLY A 202 14.59 -6.74 -0.39
CA GLY A 202 14.39 -6.98 1.02
C GLY A 202 15.23 -8.14 1.58
N PRO A 203 15.10 -8.39 2.89
CA PRO A 203 14.35 -7.56 3.82
C PRO A 203 15.18 -6.35 4.28
N LEU A 204 14.60 -5.14 4.19
CA LEU A 204 15.31 -3.88 4.42
C LEU A 204 15.96 -3.76 5.81
N HIS A 205 15.40 -4.40 6.83
CA HIS A 205 15.95 -4.37 8.19
C HIS A 205 17.31 -5.06 8.31
N PHE A 206 17.65 -5.98 7.39
CA PHE A 206 19.00 -6.54 7.32
C PHE A 206 19.98 -5.66 6.54
N LEU A 207 19.50 -4.75 5.69
CA LEU A 207 20.37 -3.87 4.90
C LEU A 207 20.73 -2.59 5.65
N GLN A 208 19.97 -2.22 6.68
CA GLN A 208 20.23 -1.02 7.48
C GLN A 208 21.65 -0.97 8.06
N LYS A 209 22.18 -2.12 8.49
CA LYS A 209 23.54 -2.23 9.07
C LYS A 209 24.65 -1.93 8.05
N ASP A 210 24.35 -1.97 6.75
CA ASP A 210 25.30 -1.74 5.67
C ASP A 210 25.30 -0.27 5.21
N VAL A 211 24.49 0.60 5.83
CA VAL A 211 24.46 2.04 5.57
C VAL A 211 25.64 2.71 6.28
N GLU A 212 26.64 3.14 5.53
CA GLU A 212 27.86 3.78 6.07
C GLU A 212 27.67 5.25 6.47
N ASP A 213 26.60 5.91 6.00
CA ASP A 213 26.34 7.32 6.28
C ASP A 213 25.77 7.53 7.69
N LYS A 214 26.66 7.89 8.61
CA LYS A 214 26.33 8.17 10.01
C LYS A 214 25.35 9.33 10.21
N SER A 215 25.20 10.23 9.24
CA SER A 215 24.21 11.32 9.36
C SER A 215 22.77 10.78 9.39
N LEU A 216 22.55 9.58 8.84
CA LEU A 216 21.25 8.91 8.80
C LEU A 216 20.90 8.22 10.13
N GLU A 217 21.85 8.03 11.05
CA GLU A 217 21.58 7.46 12.39
C GLU A 217 20.57 8.33 13.16
N ILE A 218 20.53 9.65 12.91
CA ILE A 218 19.60 10.59 13.54
C ILE A 218 18.15 10.35 13.11
N LEU A 219 17.93 9.84 11.90
CA LEU A 219 16.58 9.58 11.38
C LEU A 219 15.94 8.37 12.07
N GLY A 220 16.76 7.43 12.57
CA GLY A 220 16.31 6.17 13.14
C GLY A 220 15.48 5.35 12.15
N SER A 221 14.74 4.36 12.68
CA SER A 221 13.81 3.52 11.88
C SER A 221 12.39 3.55 12.44
N ASN A 222 12.13 4.43 13.40
CA ASN A 222 10.87 4.50 14.10
C ASN A 222 10.42 5.96 14.23
N LEU A 223 9.13 6.20 13.99
CA LEU A 223 8.50 7.50 14.24
C LEU A 223 8.09 7.66 15.71
N TRP A 224 8.25 6.60 16.52
CA TRP A 224 7.85 6.53 17.91
C TRP A 224 9.05 6.34 18.83
N LYS A 225 8.89 6.81 20.08
CA LYS A 225 9.86 6.49 21.14
C LYS A 225 9.78 5.00 21.47
N GLU A 226 10.92 4.34 21.47
CA GLU A 226 11.03 2.93 21.82
C GLU A 226 10.63 2.68 23.28
N ASP A 227 9.87 1.61 23.50
CA ASP A 227 9.50 1.15 24.84
C ASP A 227 10.48 0.06 25.31
N GLN A 228 11.29 0.39 26.32
CA GLN A 228 12.30 -0.50 26.87
C GLN A 228 11.71 -1.52 27.86
N HIS A 229 10.49 -1.32 28.37
CA HIS A 229 9.89 -2.24 29.35
C HIS A 229 9.72 -3.65 28.81
N CYS A 230 9.47 -3.80 27.49
CA CYS A 230 9.36 -5.10 26.85
C CYS A 230 10.68 -5.87 26.88
N VAL A 231 11.80 -5.17 26.66
CA VAL A 231 13.15 -5.77 26.68
C VAL A 231 13.53 -6.13 28.11
N GLU A 232 13.32 -5.22 29.06
CA GLU A 232 13.56 -5.47 30.49
C GLU A 232 12.74 -6.66 31.01
N TRP A 233 11.48 -6.79 30.55
CA TRP A 233 10.64 -7.93 30.91
C TRP A 233 11.16 -9.24 30.32
N LEU A 234 11.63 -9.23 29.05
CA LEU A 234 12.24 -10.42 28.42
C LEU A 234 13.51 -10.85 29.17
N ASP A 235 14.36 -9.91 29.55
CA ASP A 235 15.59 -10.17 30.30
C ASP A 235 15.33 -10.71 31.72
N SER A 236 14.10 -10.53 32.23
CA SER A 236 13.67 -11.06 33.53
C SER A 236 13.17 -12.52 33.49
N LYS A 237 13.19 -13.18 32.33
CA LYS A 237 12.77 -14.58 32.12
C LYS A 237 13.95 -15.53 31.97
#